data_AF-A0A955MVE9-F1
#
_entry.id   AF-A0A955MVE9-F1
#
_cell.length_a   1.000
_cell.length_b   1.000
_cell.length_c   1.000
_cell.angle_alpha   90.00
_cell.angle_beta   90.00
_cell.angle_gamma   90.00
#
_symmetry.space_group_name_H-M   'P 1'
#
loop_
_entity.id
_entity.type
_entity.pdbx_description
1 polymer ?
#
loop_
_entity_poly.entity_id
_entity_poly.type
_entity_poly.pdbx_seq_one_letter_code
_entity_poly.pdbx_strand_id
1 'polypeptide(L)'
;MKIRTLVWKEIFERKNQLVTSFLAILLGITVIVAIKNISYFSELAVARELDALGANVLILPKSVSLQDYYTADLRNEELPEQYVAQIAMSDVEGVDNLSPKLSLPISLNEKEFILTGILPKSELAAKSAWAGAGIINRPIGCGAAVPGL
;
A
#
# COMPACT_ATOMS: atom_id res chain seq x y z
N MET A 1 18.52 -4.51 -60.04
CA MET A 1 18.43 -5.56 -59.00
C MET A 1 18.31 -4.89 -57.64
N LYS A 2 17.38 -5.32 -56.77
CA LYS A 2 17.17 -4.71 -55.44
C LYS A 2 17.92 -5.53 -54.39
N ILE A 3 18.94 -4.95 -53.75
CA ILE A 3 19.78 -5.60 -52.72
C ILE A 3 18.96 -6.36 -51.66
N ARG A 4 17.78 -5.85 -51.30
CA ARG A 4 16.84 -6.48 -50.37
C ARG A 4 16.46 -7.92 -50.74
N THR A 5 16.25 -8.24 -52.02
CA THR A 5 15.85 -9.60 -52.44
C THR A 5 17.00 -10.59 -52.32
N LEU A 6 18.24 -10.11 -52.45
CA LEU A 6 19.44 -10.93 -52.32
C LEU A 6 19.71 -11.27 -50.85
N VAL A 7 19.58 -10.28 -49.96
CA VAL A 7 19.68 -10.46 -48.50
C VAL A 7 18.62 -11.43 -47.98
N TRP A 8 17.36 -11.27 -48.40
CA TRP A 8 16.30 -12.21 -48.00
C TRP A 8 16.57 -13.64 -48.46
N LYS A 9 17.13 -13.83 -49.65
CA LYS A 9 17.44 -15.17 -50.16
C LYS A 9 18.57 -15.84 -49.36
N GLU A 10 19.63 -15.10 -49.03
CA GLU A 10 20.76 -15.58 -48.23
C GLU A 10 20.34 -15.96 -46.79
N ILE A 11 19.50 -15.13 -46.17
CA ILE A 11 18.92 -15.36 -44.83
C ILE A 11 18.18 -16.71 -44.79
N PHE A 12 17.48 -17.10 -45.86
CA PHE A 12 16.74 -18.36 -45.93
C PHE A 12 17.57 -19.57 -46.36
N GLU A 13 18.73 -19.37 -46.98
CA GLU A 13 19.66 -20.47 -47.29
C GLU A 13 20.43 -20.95 -46.05
N ARG A 14 20.79 -20.05 -45.12
CA ARG A 14 21.58 -20.38 -43.91
C ARG A 14 20.72 -20.64 -42.67
N LYS A 15 19.76 -21.56 -42.77
CA LYS A 15 18.75 -21.84 -41.73
C LYS A 15 19.35 -22.11 -40.33
N ASN A 16 20.41 -22.94 -40.25
CA ASN A 16 20.99 -23.32 -38.95
C ASN A 16 21.67 -22.14 -38.24
N GLN A 17 22.44 -21.32 -38.98
CA GLN A 17 23.13 -20.16 -38.42
C GLN A 17 22.15 -19.05 -38.02
N LEU A 18 21.08 -18.86 -38.80
CA LEU A 18 20.03 -17.91 -38.47
C LEU A 18 19.32 -18.29 -37.17
N VAL A 19 18.92 -19.56 -37.03
CA VAL A 19 18.17 -20.03 -35.86
C VAL A 19 19.00 -19.87 -34.58
N THR A 20 20.27 -20.23 -34.60
CA THR A 20 21.12 -20.13 -33.40
C THR A 20 21.38 -18.68 -33.01
N SER A 21 21.67 -17.79 -33.97
CA SER A 21 21.85 -16.36 -33.69
C SER A 21 20.56 -15.69 -33.21
N PHE A 22 19.41 -16.04 -33.82
CA PHE A 22 18.11 -15.53 -33.39
C PHE A 22 17.78 -15.99 -31.97
N LEU A 23 18.00 -17.27 -31.67
CA LEU A 23 17.73 -17.83 -30.34
C LEU A 23 18.61 -17.20 -29.26
N ALA A 24 19.89 -16.95 -29.56
CA ALA A 24 20.81 -16.28 -28.62
C ALA A 24 20.34 -14.86 -28.26
N ILE A 25 19.95 -14.08 -29.27
CA ILE A 25 19.44 -12.71 -29.06
C ILE A 25 18.10 -12.76 -28.30
N LEU A 26 17.20 -13.66 -28.69
CA LEU A 26 15.91 -13.83 -28.05
C LEU A 26 16.08 -14.19 -26.56
N LEU A 27 16.93 -15.15 -26.24
CA LEU A 27 17.22 -15.51 -24.85
C LEU A 27 17.81 -14.33 -24.06
N GLY A 28 18.79 -13.63 -24.63
CA GLY A 28 19.43 -12.49 -23.97
C GLY A 28 18.42 -11.39 -23.62
N ILE A 29 17.58 -11.00 -24.57
CA ILE A 29 16.55 -9.97 -24.34
C ILE A 29 15.49 -10.48 -23.35
N THR A 30 15.05 -11.73 -23.50
CA THR A 30 14.02 -12.32 -22.64
C THR A 30 14.45 -12.36 -21.18
N VAL A 31 15.69 -12.78 -20.90
CA VAL A 31 16.21 -12.82 -19.52
C VAL A 31 16.25 -11.42 -18.91
N ILE A 32 16.74 -10.42 -19.65
CA ILE A 32 16.82 -9.05 -19.14
C ILE A 32 15.42 -8.49 -18.85
N VAL A 33 14.48 -8.68 -19.78
CA VAL A 33 13.09 -8.22 -19.60
C VAL A 33 12.42 -8.96 -18.46
N ALA A 34 12.63 -10.28 -18.34
CA ALA A 34 12.07 -11.09 -17.26
C ALA A 34 12.56 -10.60 -15.90
N ILE A 35 13.86 -10.37 -15.73
CA ILE A 35 14.44 -9.85 -14.48
C ILE A 35 13.82 -8.50 -14.14
N LYS A 36 13.80 -7.55 -15.08
CA LYS A 36 13.22 -6.22 -14.83
C LYS A 36 11.75 -6.29 -14.43
N ASN A 37 10.99 -7.14 -15.13
CA ASN A 37 9.57 -7.29 -14.88
C ASN A 37 9.31 -7.92 -13.50
N ILE A 38 10.05 -8.98 -13.16
CA ILE A 38 9.91 -9.64 -11.86
C ILE A 38 10.27 -8.67 -10.73
N SER A 39 11.39 -7.95 -10.84
CA SER A 39 11.82 -7.00 -9.81
C SER A 39 10.78 -5.91 -9.57
N TYR A 40 10.26 -5.31 -10.65
CA TYR A 40 9.24 -4.27 -10.56
C TYR A 40 7.95 -4.76 -9.87
N PHE A 41 7.44 -5.93 -10.29
CA PHE A 41 6.23 -6.47 -9.69
C PHE A 41 6.44 -7.02 -8.27
N SER A 42 7.63 -7.52 -7.95
CA SER A 42 7.99 -7.91 -6.58
C SER A 42 8.03 -6.71 -5.64
N GLU A 43 8.63 -5.59 -6.07
CA GLU A 43 8.64 -4.35 -5.29
C GLU A 43 7.22 -3.86 -5.00
N LEU A 44 6.36 -3.84 -6.03
CA LEU A 44 4.97 -3.43 -5.86
C LEU A 44 4.18 -4.37 -4.93
N ALA A 45 4.44 -5.68 -4.99
CA ALA A 45 3.80 -6.64 -4.11
C ALA A 45 4.24 -6.46 -2.65
N VAL A 46 5.54 -6.28 -2.41
CA VAL A 46 6.09 -6.01 -1.08
C VAL A 46 5.54 -4.70 -0.51
N ALA A 47 5.49 -3.63 -1.31
CA ALA A 47 4.92 -2.35 -0.87
C ALA A 47 3.46 -2.50 -0.41
N ARG A 48 2.63 -3.26 -1.16
CA ARG A 48 1.24 -3.52 -0.78
C ARG A 48 1.11 -4.32 0.52
N GLU A 49 1.96 -5.33 0.72
CA GLU A 49 1.98 -6.09 1.97
C GLU A 49 2.42 -5.22 3.14
N LEU A 50 3.41 -4.34 2.94
CA LEU A 50 3.84 -3.36 3.96
C LEU A 50 2.73 -2.36 4.29
N ASP A 51 1.99 -1.87 3.31
CA ASP A 51 0.80 -1.02 3.52
C ASP A 51 -0.29 -1.75 4.33
N ALA A 52 -0.41 -3.08 4.15
CA ALA A 52 -1.38 -3.90 4.86
C ALA A 52 -1.03 -4.09 6.36
N LEU A 53 0.24 -3.99 6.74
CA LEU A 53 0.68 -4.05 8.15
C LEU A 53 0.16 -2.87 8.98
N GLY A 54 -0.18 -1.76 8.31
CA GLY A 54 -0.76 -0.57 8.93
C GLY A 54 0.29 0.40 9.48
N ALA A 55 -0.07 1.13 10.53
CA ALA A 55 0.77 2.21 11.03
C ALA A 55 2.08 1.70 11.64
N ASN A 56 3.20 2.00 10.96
CA ASN A 56 4.54 1.57 11.37
C ASN A 56 5.25 2.57 12.30
N VAL A 57 4.67 3.76 12.50
CA VAL A 57 5.20 4.81 13.38
C VAL A 57 4.06 5.34 14.24
N LEU A 58 4.28 5.39 15.55
CA LEU A 58 3.34 5.92 16.53
C LEU A 58 3.88 7.23 17.12
N ILE A 59 3.09 8.30 17.00
CA ILE A 59 3.41 9.62 17.56
C ILE A 59 2.47 9.85 18.74
N LEU A 60 3.04 10.08 19.92
CA LEU A 60 2.32 10.31 21.17
C LEU A 60 2.70 11.65 21.79
N PRO A 61 1.82 12.24 22.63
CA PRO A 61 2.21 13.34 23.52
C PRO A 61 3.41 12.94 24.39
N LYS A 62 4.30 13.90 24.69
CA LYS A 62 5.51 13.65 25.50
C LYS A 62 5.23 13.12 26.91
N SER A 63 4.04 13.39 27.42
CA SER A 63 3.51 13.02 28.72
C SER A 63 2.92 11.59 28.78
N VAL A 64 2.69 10.96 27.62
CA VAL A 64 2.02 9.67 27.49
C VAL A 64 3.05 8.58 27.18
N SER A 65 2.98 7.46 27.89
CA SER A 65 3.81 6.29 27.60
C SER A 65 3.14 5.35 26.58
N LEU A 66 3.93 4.45 25.99
CA LEU A 66 3.40 3.38 25.12
C LEU A 66 2.40 2.48 25.86
N GLN A 67 2.64 2.24 27.16
CA GLN A 67 1.74 1.43 27.98
C GLN A 67 0.36 2.08 28.07
N ASP A 68 0.33 3.40 28.33
CA ASP A 68 -0.91 4.18 28.44
C ASP A 68 -1.73 4.14 27.13
N TYR A 69 -1.03 4.17 25.98
CA TYR A 69 -1.67 4.01 24.66
C TYR A 69 -2.33 2.63 24.50
N TYR A 70 -1.62 1.55 24.85
CA TYR A 70 -2.18 0.19 24.72
C TYR A 70 -3.29 -0.12 25.72
N THR A 71 -3.30 0.53 26.88
CA THR A 71 -4.39 0.43 27.86
C THR A 71 -5.52 1.41 27.58
N ALA A 72 -5.42 2.23 26.52
CA ALA A 72 -6.34 3.31 26.20
C ALA A 72 -6.57 4.30 27.37
N ASP A 73 -5.59 4.43 28.25
CA ASP A 73 -5.58 5.34 29.39
C ASP A 73 -4.76 6.60 29.05
N LEU A 74 -5.17 7.26 27.98
CA LEU A 74 -4.58 8.53 27.57
C LEU A 74 -5.11 9.59 28.55
N ARG A 75 -4.26 10.06 29.46
CA ARG A 75 -4.57 10.96 30.60
C ARG A 75 -5.06 12.37 30.20
N ASN A 76 -6.07 12.48 29.34
CA ASN A 76 -6.56 13.73 28.72
C ASN A 76 -5.46 14.56 28.04
N GLU A 77 -4.35 13.93 27.69
CA GLU A 77 -3.24 14.57 26.98
C GLU A 77 -3.47 14.39 25.49
N GLU A 78 -3.58 15.50 24.77
CA GLU A 78 -3.93 15.54 23.36
C GLU A 78 -2.87 16.26 22.53
N LEU A 79 -2.67 15.81 21.29
CA LEU A 79 -1.85 16.51 20.31
C LEU A 79 -2.73 17.48 19.53
N PRO A 80 -2.30 18.76 19.36
CA PRO A 80 -3.00 19.69 18.50
C PRO A 80 -3.15 19.15 17.07
N GLU A 81 -4.35 19.24 16.50
CA GLU A 81 -4.64 18.78 15.13
C GLU A 81 -3.75 19.48 14.08
N GLN A 82 -3.30 20.70 14.36
CA GLN A 82 -2.38 21.43 13.49
C GLN A 82 -1.08 20.65 13.20
N TYR A 83 -0.61 19.81 14.12
CA TYR A 83 0.58 18.99 13.89
C TYR A 83 0.35 17.93 12.83
N VAL A 84 -0.87 17.40 12.69
CA VAL A 84 -1.22 16.48 11.60
C VAL A 84 -1.06 17.19 10.25
N ALA A 85 -1.57 18.42 10.14
CA ALA A 85 -1.44 19.22 8.93
C ALA A 85 0.02 19.58 8.61
N GLN A 86 0.82 19.92 9.63
CA GLN A 86 2.24 20.20 9.45
C GLN A 86 2.98 18.97 8.93
N ILE A 87 2.75 17.78 9.51
CA ILE A 87 3.39 16.54 9.06
C ILE A 87 2.97 16.23 7.61
N ALA A 88 1.68 16.32 7.31
CA ALA A 88 1.14 16.07 5.97
C ALA A 88 1.71 17.03 4.90
N MET A 89 2.13 18.24 5.28
CA MET A 89 2.73 19.23 4.37
C MET A 89 4.27 19.26 4.40
N SER A 90 4.90 18.49 5.28
CA SER A 90 6.34 18.59 5.54
C SER A 90 7.22 17.78 4.59
N ASP A 91 6.63 17.10 3.59
CA ASP A 91 7.32 16.22 2.63
C ASP A 91 8.36 15.29 3.30
N VAL A 92 8.06 14.83 4.53
CA VAL A 92 8.95 13.95 5.28
C VAL A 92 9.02 12.61 4.57
N GLU A 93 10.24 12.24 4.17
CA GLU A 93 10.51 10.98 3.48
C GLU A 93 10.06 9.80 4.35
N GLY A 94 9.27 8.90 3.77
CA GLY A 94 8.73 7.72 4.45
C GLY A 94 7.42 7.94 5.23
N VAL A 95 6.83 9.14 5.18
CA VAL A 95 5.50 9.40 5.73
C VAL A 95 4.46 9.41 4.60
N ASP A 96 3.97 8.22 4.25
CA ASP A 96 3.01 8.06 3.16
C ASP A 96 1.54 8.14 3.62
N ASN A 97 1.27 7.78 4.87
CA ASN A 97 -0.10 7.71 5.38
C ASN A 97 -0.18 8.09 6.87
N LEU A 98 -1.19 8.89 7.22
CA LEU A 98 -1.37 9.41 8.58
C LEU A 98 -2.76 9.04 9.11
N SER A 99 -2.80 8.36 10.24
CA SER A 99 -4.05 7.97 10.91
C SER A 99 -4.15 8.69 12.27
N PRO A 100 -4.57 9.96 12.30
CA PRO A 100 -4.76 10.67 13.56
C PRO A 100 -5.96 10.09 14.31
N LYS A 101 -5.76 9.81 15.61
CA LYS A 101 -6.75 9.20 16.49
C LYS A 101 -6.80 9.94 17.81
N LEU A 102 -8.01 10.13 18.31
CA LEU A 102 -8.27 10.65 19.64
C LEU A 102 -9.12 9.62 20.39
N SER A 103 -8.56 8.97 21.40
CA SER A 103 -9.27 7.99 22.22
C SER A 103 -9.52 8.57 23.61
N LEU A 104 -10.78 8.58 24.03
CA LEU A 104 -11.20 9.10 25.33
C LEU A 104 -12.09 8.06 26.03
N PRO A 105 -11.90 7.82 27.34
CA PRO A 105 -12.83 7.01 28.11
C PRO A 105 -14.14 7.76 28.31
N ILE A 106 -15.26 7.07 28.08
CA ILE A 106 -16.61 7.58 28.31
C ILE A 106 -17.41 6.57 29.14
N SER A 107 -18.25 7.07 30.04
CA SER A 107 -19.17 6.22 30.82
C SER A 107 -20.59 6.36 30.26
N LEU A 108 -21.18 5.24 29.85
CA LEU A 108 -22.56 5.15 29.35
C LEU A 108 -23.29 4.05 30.11
N ASN A 109 -24.38 4.39 30.79
CA ASN A 109 -25.22 3.44 31.55
C ASN A 109 -24.40 2.54 32.49
N GLU A 110 -23.57 3.15 33.35
CA GLU A 110 -22.71 2.46 34.33
C GLU A 110 -21.64 1.53 33.73
N LYS A 111 -21.38 1.63 32.41
CA LYS A 111 -20.32 0.90 31.72
C LYS A 111 -19.31 1.87 31.10
N GLU A 112 -18.04 1.52 31.18
CA GLU A 112 -16.96 2.28 30.56
C GLU A 112 -16.70 1.79 29.14
N PHE A 113 -16.58 2.73 28.22
CA PHE A 113 -16.23 2.51 26.81
C PHE A 113 -15.11 3.46 26.42
N ILE A 114 -14.32 3.08 25.42
CA ILE A 114 -13.37 3.99 24.77
C ILE A 114 -14.02 4.53 23.51
N LEU A 115 -14.20 5.85 23.45
CA LEU A 115 -14.62 6.55 22.25
C LEU A 115 -13.38 6.98 21.47
N THR A 116 -13.20 6.41 20.28
CA THR A 116 -12.11 6.80 19.38
C THR A 116 -12.65 7.63 18.21
N GLY A 117 -12.30 8.91 18.19
CA GLY A 117 -12.44 9.78 17.02
C GLY A 117 -11.33 9.53 16.01
N ILE A 118 -11.70 9.39 14.74
CA ILE A 118 -10.78 9.21 13.61
C ILE A 118 -11.08 10.24 12.52
N LEU A 119 -10.05 10.72 11.82
CA LEU A 119 -10.25 11.63 10.69
C LEU A 119 -10.59 10.84 9.41
N PRO A 120 -11.78 10.98 8.80
CA PRO A 120 -12.28 10.05 7.78
C PRO A 120 -11.46 10.03 6.49
N LYS A 121 -10.93 11.17 6.05
CA LYS A 121 -10.24 11.29 4.76
C LYS A 121 -8.98 10.43 4.67
N SER A 122 -8.29 10.20 5.78
CA SER A 122 -7.08 9.39 5.83
C SER A 122 -7.34 7.93 6.24
N GLU A 123 -8.33 7.70 7.10
CA GLU A 123 -8.65 6.36 7.60
C GLU A 123 -9.53 5.53 6.65
N LEU A 124 -10.39 6.13 5.83
CA LEU A 124 -11.23 5.37 4.88
C LEU A 124 -10.42 4.76 3.73
N ALA A 125 -9.37 5.45 3.27
CA ALA A 125 -8.46 4.90 2.27
C ALA A 125 -7.69 3.68 2.83
N ALA A 126 -7.11 3.81 4.02
CA ALA A 126 -6.37 2.74 4.70
C ALA A 126 -7.26 1.55 5.11
N LYS A 127 -8.45 1.80 5.67
CA LYS A 127 -9.39 0.73 6.08
C LYS A 127 -10.11 0.06 4.91
N SER A 128 -10.28 0.74 3.77
CA SER A 128 -10.82 0.09 2.56
C SER A 128 -9.91 -1.02 2.04
N ALA A 129 -8.59 -0.86 2.17
CA ALA A 129 -7.62 -1.90 1.86
C ALA A 129 -7.71 -3.08 2.85
N TRP A 130 -7.92 -2.82 4.14
CA TRP A 130 -8.08 -3.86 5.17
C TRP A 130 -9.42 -4.61 5.08
N ALA A 131 -10.49 -3.95 4.60
CA ALA A 131 -11.77 -4.59 4.32
C ALA A 131 -11.66 -5.60 3.15
N GLY A 132 -10.80 -5.33 2.16
CA GLY A 132 -10.51 -6.25 1.06
C GLY A 132 -9.77 -7.53 1.48
N ALA A 133 -9.05 -7.49 2.61
CA ALA A 133 -8.37 -8.65 3.21
C ALA A 133 -9.29 -9.51 4.12
N GLY A 134 -10.60 -9.23 4.17
CA GLY A 134 -11.58 -10.06 4.89
C GLY A 134 -11.58 -9.90 6.42
N ILE A 135 -10.84 -8.93 6.97
CA ILE A 135 -10.70 -8.75 8.44
C ILE A 135 -11.85 -7.91 9.02
N ILE A 136 -12.66 -7.24 8.20
CA ILE A 136 -13.89 -6.56 8.64
C ILE A 136 -15.08 -7.10 7.86
N ASN A 137 -15.57 -8.28 8.25
CA ASN A 137 -16.95 -8.67 7.92
C ASN A 137 -17.88 -7.73 8.70
N ARG A 138 -18.46 -6.75 8.00
CA ARG A 138 -19.55 -5.95 8.54
C ARG A 138 -20.71 -6.90 8.88
N PRO A 139 -21.27 -6.89 10.09
CA PRO A 139 -22.46 -7.67 10.38
C PRO A 139 -23.59 -7.24 9.46
N ILE A 140 -24.32 -8.23 8.92
CA ILE A 140 -25.47 -8.04 8.04
C ILE A 140 -26.51 -7.24 8.84
N GLY A 141 -26.69 -5.95 8.52
CA GLY A 141 -27.68 -5.10 9.16
C GLY A 141 -27.32 -3.61 9.28
N CYS A 142 -26.05 -3.22 9.20
CA CYS A 142 -25.70 -1.79 9.22
C CYS A 142 -25.76 -1.21 7.81
N GLY A 143 -26.92 -0.61 7.50
CA GLY A 143 -27.33 -0.09 6.19
C GLY A 143 -26.31 0.77 5.48
N ALA A 144 -25.59 0.17 4.53
CA ALA A 144 -24.96 0.87 3.42
C ALA A 144 -25.66 0.41 2.14
N ALA A 145 -26.17 1.37 1.39
CA ALA A 145 -26.84 1.15 0.12
C ALA A 145 -25.99 0.27 -0.80
N VAL A 146 -26.64 -0.71 -1.44
CA VAL A 146 -26.06 -1.56 -2.48
C VAL A 146 -25.66 -0.66 -3.65
N PRO A 147 -24.38 -0.53 -4.04
CA PRO A 147 -24.04 0.13 -5.28
C PRO A 147 -24.28 -0.90 -6.40
N GLY A 148 -25.41 -0.77 -7.09
CA GLY A 148 -25.69 -1.53 -8.31
C GLY A 148 -26.97 -2.36 -8.25
N LEU A 149 -28.10 -1.67 -8.32
CA LEU A 149 -29.28 -2.06 -9.11
C LEU A 149 -29.74 -0.82 -9.88
#